data_AF-A0A9Q4KMA7-F1
#
_entry.id   AF-A0A9Q4KMA7-F1
#
_cell.length_a   1.000
_cell.length_b   1.000
_cell.length_c   1.000
_cell.angle_alpha   90.00
_cell.angle_beta   90.00
_cell.angle_gamma   90.00
#
_symmetry.space_group_name_H-M   'P 1'
#
loop_
_entity.id
_entity.type
_entity.pdbx_description
1 polymer ?
#
loop_
_entity_poly.entity_id
_entity_poly.type
_entity_poly.pdbx_seq_one_letter_code
_entity_poly.pdbx_strand_id
1 'polypeptide(L)'
;MTIKELFENFSDINIFENINFENDKLMKYLLSYGYIGEDYENYISNFFGVSITKEERDFLLNIKNSGKALDFNYKLENLNDIVEHRLRLEEFKKESILNINLINFLFKNEDKYFEEIEAVFHKLSDESKISQDFILYCLDNCSQRDKFIKNIVKYYKNIWSFLADKKPDNLNVYFKWMICYANYEDIKNLNYDNYSLNNLTSMPSFNEDEIEKVIKLIEEMNLKFSQLNSIKNDKIVEFIFKNCHYKLNLDMVNKMIFYQCAYRGNVERDLEKAHFTTINSNKLTQDSGMLIRYILDNISEYVENVFLKIETNTKESEETIINLLNNENLDINLKIKIIKKEETKISDIDSIDKTLWEDLFKLDKVKASWDNLFKYFNDKNTKNEFLIDFLNLKENAEEISKVRCGADYKKKHEFFTQDLLMFIIGSNDLDIKSYEYLIKNLGWCYSDLDLSRLDEEKISLLIRYKIISLEKDYFNYLKKNTKNLHIALVEKNIDKLLEKFDNLDFQTDDITKILQINDSILPKKVKG
;
A
#
# COMPACT_ATOMS: atom_id res chain seq x y z
N MET A 1 -48.63 5.88 -43.07
CA MET A 1 -50.07 5.74 -42.80
C MET A 1 -50.39 4.27 -42.98
N THR A 2 -50.80 3.59 -41.91
CA THR A 2 -51.18 2.17 -41.97
C THR A 2 -52.47 1.96 -42.77
N ILE A 3 -52.75 0.74 -43.23
CA ILE A 3 -54.01 0.34 -43.87
C ILE A 3 -55.17 0.72 -42.95
N LYS A 4 -55.04 0.45 -41.65
CA LYS A 4 -56.04 0.84 -40.65
C LYS A 4 -56.22 2.36 -40.59
N GLU A 5 -55.14 3.12 -40.51
CA GLU A 5 -55.20 4.59 -40.51
C GLU A 5 -55.78 5.16 -41.82
N LEU A 6 -55.58 4.50 -42.97
CA LEU A 6 -56.22 4.86 -44.23
C LEU A 6 -57.75 4.72 -44.12
N PHE A 7 -58.24 3.64 -43.52
CA PHE A 7 -59.68 3.44 -43.29
C PHE A 7 -60.26 4.38 -42.22
N GLU A 8 -59.48 4.75 -41.20
CA GLU A 8 -59.90 5.71 -40.16
C GLU A 8 -59.94 7.16 -40.69
N ASN A 9 -58.97 7.55 -41.53
CA ASN A 9 -58.86 8.92 -42.04
C ASN A 9 -59.67 9.19 -43.32
N PHE A 10 -59.98 8.14 -44.10
CA PHE A 10 -60.65 8.27 -45.41
C PHE A 10 -61.90 7.38 -45.51
N SER A 11 -62.80 7.51 -44.55
CA SER A 11 -64.04 6.73 -44.45
C SER A 11 -64.95 6.75 -45.70
N ASP A 12 -64.84 7.79 -46.55
CA ASP A 12 -65.74 8.04 -47.69
C ASP A 12 -65.05 8.02 -49.08
N ILE A 13 -63.79 7.58 -49.18
CA ILE A 13 -63.08 7.46 -50.46
C ILE A 13 -63.12 6.00 -50.92
N ASN A 14 -63.36 5.76 -52.22
CA ASN A 14 -63.10 4.44 -52.82
C ASN A 14 -61.59 4.18 -52.77
N ILE A 15 -61.11 3.61 -51.65
CA ILE A 15 -59.69 3.31 -51.40
C ILE A 15 -59.16 2.33 -52.46
N PHE A 16 -60.02 1.48 -53.01
CA PHE A 16 -59.66 0.52 -54.06
C PHE A 16 -60.50 0.75 -55.31
N GLU A 17 -59.85 0.81 -56.48
CA GLU A 17 -60.51 0.96 -57.80
C GLU A 17 -61.37 -0.27 -58.18
N ASN A 18 -61.28 -1.36 -57.42
CA ASN A 18 -61.90 -2.63 -57.75
C ASN A 18 -63.34 -2.72 -57.22
N ILE A 19 -64.30 -2.82 -58.15
CA ILE A 19 -65.76 -2.74 -57.96
C ILE A 19 -66.33 -3.79 -56.97
N ASN A 20 -65.56 -4.81 -56.60
CA ASN A 20 -66.02 -5.87 -55.67
C ASN A 20 -65.61 -5.69 -54.20
N PHE A 21 -64.77 -4.71 -53.86
CA PHE A 21 -64.33 -4.53 -52.47
C PHE A 21 -65.48 -4.09 -51.53
N GLU A 22 -66.37 -3.21 -52.02
CA GLU A 22 -67.55 -2.74 -51.29
C GLU A 22 -68.53 -3.88 -50.90
N ASN A 23 -68.51 -5.00 -51.62
CA ASN A 23 -69.38 -6.14 -51.36
C ASN A 23 -68.79 -7.18 -50.40
N ASP A 24 -67.48 -7.12 -50.13
CA ASP A 24 -66.78 -8.07 -49.25
C ASP A 24 -66.72 -7.53 -47.81
N LYS A 25 -67.83 -7.69 -47.09
CA LYS A 25 -68.01 -7.24 -45.70
C LYS A 25 -66.94 -7.80 -44.75
N LEU A 26 -66.48 -9.03 -45.00
CA LEU A 26 -65.47 -9.67 -44.17
C LEU A 26 -64.10 -9.02 -44.41
N MET A 27 -63.71 -8.84 -45.67
CA MET A 27 -62.45 -8.19 -46.02
C MET A 27 -62.40 -6.74 -45.49
N LYS A 28 -63.50 -5.99 -45.66
CA LYS A 28 -63.63 -4.62 -45.11
C LYS A 28 -63.48 -4.62 -43.59
N TYR A 29 -64.11 -5.56 -42.88
CA TYR A 29 -63.94 -5.72 -41.43
C TYR A 29 -62.50 -6.05 -41.04
N LEU A 30 -61.87 -7.01 -41.72
CA LEU A 30 -60.51 -7.45 -41.39
C LEU A 30 -59.48 -6.34 -41.60
N LEU A 31 -59.61 -5.53 -42.66
CA LEU A 31 -58.68 -4.42 -42.94
C LEU A 31 -58.97 -3.19 -42.07
N SER A 32 -60.24 -2.78 -41.93
CA SER A 32 -60.61 -1.57 -41.17
C SER A 32 -60.35 -1.69 -39.67
N TYR A 33 -60.45 -2.90 -39.11
CA TYR A 33 -60.12 -3.14 -37.71
C TYR A 33 -58.65 -3.58 -37.50
N GLY A 34 -57.86 -3.69 -38.58
CA GLY A 34 -56.43 -4.02 -38.52
C GLY A 34 -56.11 -5.49 -38.22
N TYR A 35 -57.05 -6.41 -38.47
CA TYR A 35 -56.80 -7.85 -38.40
C TYR A 35 -55.95 -8.37 -39.58
N ILE A 36 -56.03 -7.71 -40.73
CA ILE A 36 -55.10 -7.85 -41.85
C ILE A 36 -54.50 -6.46 -42.06
N GLY A 37 -53.17 -6.35 -41.98
CA GLY A 37 -52.45 -5.08 -42.08
C GLY A 37 -51.17 -5.23 -42.89
N GLU A 38 -50.19 -4.40 -42.55
CA GLU A 38 -48.86 -4.33 -43.20
C GLU A 38 -48.10 -5.67 -43.11
N ASP A 39 -48.49 -6.53 -42.16
CA ASP A 39 -47.85 -7.80 -41.92
C ASP A 39 -48.54 -9.00 -42.59
N TYR A 40 -49.47 -8.74 -43.53
CA TYR A 40 -50.24 -9.78 -44.20
C TYR A 40 -49.39 -10.82 -44.94
N GLU A 41 -48.21 -10.41 -45.39
CA GLU A 41 -47.20 -11.27 -46.05
C GLU A 41 -46.76 -12.45 -45.17
N ASN A 42 -46.96 -12.35 -43.85
CA ASN A 42 -46.68 -13.44 -42.91
C ASN A 42 -47.77 -14.54 -42.92
N TYR A 43 -48.99 -14.22 -43.35
CA TYR A 43 -50.12 -15.17 -43.40
C TYR A 43 -50.20 -15.94 -44.72
N ILE A 44 -49.44 -15.52 -45.74
CA ILE A 44 -49.44 -16.14 -47.05
C ILE A 44 -48.18 -16.98 -47.27
N SER A 45 -48.34 -18.15 -47.90
CA SER A 45 -47.25 -19.10 -48.11
C SER A 45 -46.22 -18.62 -49.13
N ASN A 46 -46.60 -17.73 -50.04
CA ASN A 46 -45.74 -17.22 -51.10
C ASN A 46 -45.19 -15.85 -50.71
N PHE A 47 -43.85 -15.74 -50.62
CA PHE A 47 -43.16 -14.48 -50.45
C PHE A 47 -42.91 -13.84 -51.82
N PHE A 48 -43.47 -12.66 -52.06
CA PHE A 48 -43.38 -12.00 -53.36
C PHE A 48 -42.24 -10.99 -53.48
N GLY A 49 -41.49 -10.71 -52.39
CA GLY A 49 -40.21 -10.00 -52.43
C GLY A 49 -40.21 -8.60 -53.02
N VAL A 50 -41.36 -7.92 -53.04
CA VAL A 50 -41.52 -6.60 -53.71
C VAL A 50 -41.07 -5.44 -52.82
N SER A 51 -41.32 -5.53 -51.51
CA SER A 51 -41.10 -4.46 -50.52
C SER A 51 -39.97 -4.75 -49.53
N ILE A 52 -39.69 -6.03 -49.27
CA ILE A 52 -38.61 -6.51 -48.41
C ILE A 52 -37.91 -7.71 -49.05
N THR A 53 -36.68 -7.99 -48.64
CA THR A 53 -35.91 -9.16 -49.08
C THR A 53 -36.27 -10.41 -48.26
N LYS A 54 -35.83 -11.59 -48.72
CA LYS A 54 -36.04 -12.84 -47.98
C LYS A 54 -35.36 -12.77 -46.61
N GLU A 55 -34.16 -12.20 -46.57
CA GLU A 55 -33.38 -12.02 -45.36
C GLU A 55 -34.13 -11.13 -44.36
N GLU A 56 -34.73 -10.03 -44.81
CA GLU A 56 -35.52 -9.14 -43.97
C GLU A 56 -36.80 -9.80 -43.44
N ARG A 57 -37.44 -10.62 -44.27
CA ARG A 57 -38.60 -11.43 -43.84
C ARG A 57 -38.20 -12.40 -42.73
N ASP A 58 -37.10 -13.13 -42.91
CA ASP A 58 -36.60 -14.09 -41.94
C ASP A 58 -36.22 -13.38 -40.61
N PHE A 59 -35.66 -12.16 -40.70
CA PHE A 59 -35.37 -11.30 -39.55
C PHE A 59 -36.65 -10.91 -38.79
N LEU A 60 -37.67 -10.38 -39.49
CA LEU A 60 -38.95 -9.99 -38.88
C LEU A 60 -39.71 -11.18 -38.28
N LEU A 61 -39.72 -12.32 -38.96
CA LEU A 61 -40.30 -13.56 -38.43
C LEU A 61 -39.57 -14.04 -37.18
N ASN A 62 -38.24 -13.94 -37.15
CA ASN A 62 -37.47 -14.29 -35.97
C ASN A 62 -37.80 -13.39 -34.77
N ILE A 63 -37.95 -12.07 -34.99
CA ILE A 63 -38.39 -11.12 -33.95
C ILE A 63 -39.75 -11.52 -33.37
N LYS A 64 -40.72 -11.86 -34.23
CA LYS A 64 -42.08 -12.21 -33.81
C LYS A 64 -42.16 -13.57 -33.12
N ASN A 65 -41.35 -14.54 -33.55
CA ASN A 65 -41.40 -15.91 -33.05
C ASN A 65 -40.45 -16.17 -31.88
N SER A 66 -39.14 -16.27 -32.16
CA SER A 66 -38.16 -16.72 -31.15
C SER A 66 -37.63 -15.57 -30.31
N GLY A 67 -37.53 -14.37 -30.89
CA GLY A 67 -36.94 -13.19 -30.28
C GLY A 67 -35.43 -13.30 -29.99
N LYS A 68 -34.76 -14.37 -30.44
CA LYS A 68 -33.32 -14.61 -30.21
C LYS A 68 -32.46 -13.76 -31.13
N ALA A 69 -31.28 -13.38 -30.67
CA ALA A 69 -30.32 -12.68 -31.51
C ALA A 69 -29.91 -13.50 -32.75
N LEU A 70 -29.82 -12.81 -33.87
CA LEU A 70 -29.16 -13.27 -35.09
C LEU A 70 -27.74 -12.69 -35.14
N ASP A 71 -27.02 -12.91 -36.23
CA ASP A 71 -25.73 -12.25 -36.45
C ASP A 71 -25.86 -10.74 -36.32
N PHE A 72 -24.97 -10.12 -35.55
CA PHE A 72 -25.04 -8.69 -35.25
C PHE A 72 -24.87 -7.79 -36.48
N ASN A 73 -24.33 -8.32 -37.57
CA ASN A 73 -24.20 -7.66 -38.87
C ASN A 73 -25.18 -8.18 -39.93
N TYR A 74 -26.25 -8.87 -39.52
CA TYR A 74 -27.27 -9.39 -40.42
C TYR A 74 -27.74 -8.29 -41.38
N LYS A 75 -27.75 -8.60 -42.67
CA LYS A 75 -27.91 -7.62 -43.73
C LYS A 75 -29.37 -7.18 -43.84
N LEU A 76 -29.60 -5.88 -43.69
CA LEU A 76 -30.90 -5.23 -43.83
C LEU A 76 -30.73 -4.07 -44.84
N GLU A 77 -31.51 -4.06 -45.91
CA GLU A 77 -31.43 -3.08 -47.00
C GLU A 77 -32.50 -1.97 -46.82
N ASN A 78 -33.72 -2.34 -46.44
CA ASN A 78 -34.92 -1.49 -46.36
C ASN A 78 -35.23 -1.08 -44.91
N LEU A 79 -34.25 -0.51 -44.21
CA LEU A 79 -34.37 -0.18 -42.77
C LEU A 79 -35.51 0.82 -42.44
N ASN A 80 -35.83 1.74 -43.36
CA ASN A 80 -36.97 2.66 -43.19
C ASN A 80 -38.29 1.88 -43.05
N ASP A 81 -38.59 0.98 -44.00
CA ASP A 81 -39.83 0.20 -44.01
C ASP A 81 -39.92 -0.73 -42.79
N ILE A 82 -38.80 -1.35 -42.43
CA ILE A 82 -38.70 -2.25 -41.28
C ILE A 82 -39.07 -1.53 -39.98
N VAL A 83 -38.45 -0.38 -39.71
CA VAL A 83 -38.64 0.36 -38.45
C VAL A 83 -40.01 1.04 -38.42
N GLU A 84 -40.44 1.67 -39.51
CA GLU A 84 -41.64 2.51 -39.50
C GLU A 84 -42.95 1.73 -39.64
N HIS A 85 -42.94 0.58 -40.31
CA HIS A 85 -44.18 -0.10 -40.69
C HIS A 85 -44.26 -1.55 -40.20
N ARG A 86 -43.14 -2.16 -39.78
CA ARG A 86 -43.12 -3.60 -39.48
C ARG A 86 -42.71 -3.96 -38.06
N LEU A 87 -42.12 -3.03 -37.33
CA LEU A 87 -41.74 -3.21 -35.94
C LEU A 87 -42.62 -2.39 -35.00
N ARG A 88 -42.95 -2.98 -33.85
CA ARG A 88 -43.59 -2.31 -32.73
C ARG A 88 -42.55 -2.00 -31.66
N LEU A 89 -42.78 -0.94 -30.88
CA LEU A 89 -41.86 -0.52 -29.81
C LEU A 89 -41.47 -1.68 -28.85
N GLU A 90 -42.42 -2.54 -28.48
CA GLU A 90 -42.16 -3.71 -27.61
C GLU A 90 -41.17 -4.72 -28.20
N GLU A 91 -41.03 -4.76 -29.52
CA GLU A 91 -40.09 -5.66 -30.20
C GLU A 91 -38.63 -5.17 -30.08
N PHE A 92 -38.42 -3.87 -29.82
CA PHE A 92 -37.08 -3.31 -29.55
C PHE A 92 -36.51 -3.72 -28.19
N LYS A 93 -37.29 -4.42 -27.36
CA LYS A 93 -36.84 -5.01 -26.10
C LYS A 93 -36.32 -6.45 -26.26
N LYS A 94 -36.36 -7.02 -27.47
CA LYS A 94 -35.96 -8.42 -27.75
C LYS A 94 -34.50 -8.51 -28.19
N GLU A 95 -33.86 -9.66 -27.99
CA GLU A 95 -32.46 -9.89 -28.40
C GLU A 95 -32.26 -9.82 -29.92
N SER A 96 -33.29 -10.21 -30.67
CA SER A 96 -33.33 -10.15 -32.13
C SER A 96 -33.12 -8.75 -32.71
N ILE A 97 -33.33 -7.69 -31.93
CA ILE A 97 -33.12 -6.30 -32.37
C ILE A 97 -31.65 -5.89 -32.40
N LEU A 98 -30.77 -6.67 -31.76
CA LEU A 98 -29.34 -6.36 -31.60
C LEU A 98 -28.60 -6.52 -32.92
N ASN A 99 -28.76 -5.53 -33.80
CA ASN A 99 -28.19 -5.46 -35.13
C ASN A 99 -27.54 -4.08 -35.36
N ILE A 100 -26.28 -4.08 -35.81
CA ILE A 100 -25.48 -2.86 -35.96
C ILE A 100 -26.03 -1.93 -37.07
N ASN A 101 -26.57 -2.50 -38.15
CA ASN A 101 -27.14 -1.71 -39.25
C ASN A 101 -28.39 -0.99 -38.78
N LEU A 102 -29.22 -1.69 -37.99
CA LEU A 102 -30.41 -1.13 -37.38
C LEU A 102 -30.06 0.02 -36.41
N ILE A 103 -29.10 -0.19 -35.49
CA ILE A 103 -28.68 0.86 -34.56
C ILE A 103 -28.11 2.08 -35.27
N ASN A 104 -27.24 1.87 -36.28
CA ASN A 104 -26.70 2.97 -37.08
C ASN A 104 -27.83 3.75 -37.78
N PHE A 105 -28.87 3.07 -38.24
CA PHE A 105 -30.03 3.70 -38.87
C PHE A 105 -30.89 4.50 -37.87
N LEU A 106 -31.15 3.94 -36.69
CA LEU A 106 -31.87 4.65 -35.63
C LEU A 106 -31.13 5.95 -35.25
N PHE A 107 -29.81 5.88 -35.08
CA PHE A 107 -29.00 7.05 -34.78
C PHE A 107 -28.95 8.12 -35.88
N LYS A 108 -29.05 7.73 -37.16
CA LYS A 108 -29.15 8.71 -38.25
C LYS A 108 -30.47 9.48 -38.24
N ASN A 109 -31.50 8.94 -37.60
CA ASN A 109 -32.85 9.50 -37.53
C ASN A 109 -33.30 9.66 -36.07
N GLU A 110 -32.38 10.05 -35.18
CA GLU A 110 -32.56 10.08 -33.73
C GLU A 110 -33.77 10.92 -33.29
N ASP A 111 -34.05 12.03 -33.99
CA ASP A 111 -35.19 12.91 -33.69
C ASP A 111 -36.55 12.22 -33.88
N LYS A 112 -36.62 11.21 -34.76
CA LYS A 112 -37.85 10.45 -35.05
C LYS A 112 -37.98 9.22 -34.17
N TYR A 113 -36.87 8.55 -33.85
CA TYR A 113 -36.88 7.21 -33.23
C TYR A 113 -36.27 7.18 -31.82
N PHE A 114 -36.57 8.19 -31.01
CA PHE A 114 -36.02 8.31 -29.66
C PHE A 114 -36.47 7.16 -28.73
N GLU A 115 -37.75 6.76 -28.80
CA GLU A 115 -38.31 5.70 -27.95
C GLU A 115 -37.71 4.33 -28.30
N GLU A 116 -37.48 4.07 -29.58
CA GLU A 116 -36.85 2.84 -30.07
C GLU A 116 -35.40 2.76 -29.63
N ILE A 117 -34.66 3.88 -29.70
CA ILE A 117 -33.29 3.96 -29.17
C ILE A 117 -33.31 3.65 -27.67
N GLU A 118 -34.16 4.31 -26.90
CA GLU A 118 -34.30 4.07 -25.46
C GLU A 118 -34.59 2.59 -25.14
N ALA A 119 -35.53 1.97 -25.86
CA ALA A 119 -35.87 0.55 -25.70
C ALA A 119 -34.67 -0.38 -25.97
N VAL A 120 -33.89 -0.12 -27.04
CA VAL A 120 -32.69 -0.89 -27.35
C VAL A 120 -31.65 -0.76 -26.24
N PHE A 121 -31.40 0.45 -25.73
CA PHE A 121 -30.40 0.66 -24.69
C PHE A 121 -30.83 0.13 -23.32
N HIS A 122 -32.13 0.06 -23.04
CA HIS A 122 -32.65 -0.71 -21.91
C HIS A 122 -32.47 -2.21 -22.08
N LYS A 123 -32.58 -2.73 -23.31
CA LYS A 123 -32.22 -4.13 -23.58
C LYS A 123 -30.73 -4.36 -23.37
N LEU A 124 -29.87 -3.43 -23.79
CA LEU A 124 -28.42 -3.56 -23.59
C LEU A 124 -27.98 -3.54 -22.13
N SER A 125 -28.76 -2.91 -21.24
CA SER A 125 -28.46 -2.83 -19.81
C SER A 125 -28.96 -4.02 -18.99
N ASP A 126 -29.49 -5.07 -19.63
CA ASP A 126 -30.02 -6.28 -18.96
C ASP A 126 -28.95 -7.28 -18.48
N GLU A 127 -27.67 -6.95 -18.69
CA GLU A 127 -26.50 -7.76 -18.34
C GLU A 127 -26.46 -9.17 -18.95
N SER A 128 -27.33 -9.47 -19.92
CA SER A 128 -27.33 -10.76 -20.60
C SER A 128 -26.06 -10.95 -21.43
N LYS A 129 -25.63 -12.21 -21.59
CA LYS A 129 -24.40 -12.52 -22.34
C LYS A 129 -24.44 -11.97 -23.78
N ILE A 130 -25.60 -12.01 -24.41
CA ILE A 130 -25.78 -11.51 -25.77
C ILE A 130 -25.69 -9.98 -25.85
N SER A 131 -26.29 -9.25 -24.89
CA SER A 131 -26.16 -7.79 -24.79
C SER A 131 -24.71 -7.38 -24.56
N GLN A 132 -23.99 -8.10 -23.68
CA GLN A 132 -22.57 -7.88 -23.43
C GLN A 132 -21.72 -8.08 -24.69
N ASP A 133 -21.93 -9.19 -25.40
CA ASP A 133 -21.19 -9.50 -26.64
C ASP A 133 -21.49 -8.46 -27.73
N PHE A 134 -22.73 -8.00 -27.80
CA PHE A 134 -23.15 -6.95 -28.74
C PHE A 134 -22.55 -5.58 -28.39
N ILE A 135 -22.49 -5.20 -27.11
CA ILE A 135 -21.82 -3.95 -26.68
C ILE A 135 -20.37 -3.96 -27.14
N LEU A 136 -19.63 -5.05 -26.89
CA LEU A 136 -18.23 -5.18 -27.34
C LEU A 136 -18.12 -5.07 -28.86
N TYR A 137 -19.02 -5.74 -29.59
CA TYR A 137 -19.08 -5.66 -31.04
C TYR A 137 -19.31 -4.22 -31.55
N CYS A 138 -20.23 -3.47 -30.92
CA CYS A 138 -20.52 -2.07 -31.26
C CYS A 138 -19.36 -1.13 -30.97
N LEU A 139 -18.60 -1.34 -29.88
CA LEU A 139 -17.45 -0.48 -29.55
C LEU A 139 -16.40 -0.48 -30.67
N ASP A 140 -16.21 -1.63 -31.31
CA ASP A 140 -15.24 -1.81 -32.40
C ASP A 140 -15.81 -1.39 -33.77
N ASN A 141 -17.09 -1.67 -34.04
CA ASN A 141 -17.66 -1.61 -35.40
C ASN A 141 -18.74 -0.52 -35.63
N CYS A 142 -19.19 0.20 -34.59
CA CYS A 142 -20.24 1.22 -34.74
C CYS A 142 -19.72 2.45 -35.50
N SER A 143 -20.46 2.85 -36.54
CA SER A 143 -20.14 4.06 -37.33
C SER A 143 -20.49 5.35 -36.58
N GLN A 144 -21.54 5.32 -35.74
CA GLN A 144 -22.00 6.42 -34.89
C GLN A 144 -21.52 6.20 -33.45
N ARG A 145 -20.20 6.00 -33.27
CA ARG A 145 -19.61 5.62 -31.97
C ARG A 145 -19.92 6.66 -30.88
N ASP A 146 -19.87 7.93 -31.23
CA ASP A 146 -20.21 9.05 -30.35
C ASP A 146 -21.61 8.91 -29.75
N LYS A 147 -22.62 8.69 -30.59
CA LYS A 147 -24.01 8.49 -30.17
C LYS A 147 -24.20 7.21 -29.37
N PHE A 148 -23.52 6.13 -29.78
CA PHE A 148 -23.56 4.86 -29.04
C PHE A 148 -23.00 5.01 -27.63
N ILE A 149 -21.83 5.64 -27.48
CA ILE A 149 -21.19 5.85 -26.17
C ILE A 149 -22.05 6.76 -25.28
N LYS A 150 -22.60 7.85 -25.84
CA LYS A 150 -23.50 8.74 -25.11
C LYS A 150 -24.70 7.97 -24.51
N ASN A 151 -25.35 7.13 -25.31
CA ASN A 151 -26.52 6.38 -24.87
C ASN A 151 -26.18 5.22 -23.93
N ILE A 152 -25.10 4.45 -24.17
CA ILE A 152 -24.75 3.34 -23.28
C ILE A 152 -24.38 3.83 -21.88
N VAL A 153 -23.69 4.96 -21.77
CA VAL A 153 -23.35 5.59 -20.48
C VAL A 153 -24.61 6.10 -19.76
N LYS A 154 -25.57 6.64 -20.50
CA LYS A 154 -26.84 7.10 -19.93
C LYS A 154 -27.64 5.96 -19.30
N TYR A 155 -27.85 4.86 -20.05
CA TYR A 155 -28.80 3.81 -19.69
C TYR A 155 -28.19 2.61 -18.94
N TYR A 156 -26.91 2.26 -19.17
CA TYR A 156 -26.29 1.10 -18.54
C TYR A 156 -25.33 1.54 -17.41
N LYS A 157 -25.85 1.63 -16.18
CA LYS A 157 -25.09 2.13 -15.04
C LYS A 157 -23.84 1.31 -14.69
N ASN A 158 -23.85 0.00 -14.94
CA ASN A 158 -22.72 -0.90 -14.67
C ASN A 158 -21.73 -1.03 -15.85
N ILE A 159 -21.86 -0.21 -16.90
CA ILE A 159 -21.01 -0.31 -18.10
C ILE A 159 -19.52 -0.24 -17.77
N TRP A 160 -19.13 0.60 -16.81
CA TRP A 160 -17.73 0.77 -16.46
C TRP A 160 -17.13 -0.51 -15.85
N SER A 161 -17.78 -1.09 -14.84
CA SER A 161 -17.37 -2.35 -14.23
C SER A 161 -17.35 -3.50 -15.25
N PHE A 162 -18.33 -3.55 -16.16
CA PHE A 162 -18.35 -4.51 -17.26
C PHE A 162 -17.13 -4.39 -18.17
N LEU A 163 -16.76 -3.18 -18.60
CA LEU A 163 -15.60 -2.96 -19.45
C LEU A 163 -14.30 -3.26 -18.72
N ALA A 164 -14.23 -2.98 -17.42
CA ALA A 164 -13.06 -3.29 -16.59
C ALA A 164 -12.82 -4.79 -16.46
N ASP A 165 -13.88 -5.61 -16.39
CA ASP A 165 -13.78 -7.07 -16.37
C ASP A 165 -13.41 -7.64 -17.75
N LYS A 166 -14.05 -7.18 -18.83
CA LYS A 166 -13.90 -7.80 -20.16
C LYS A 166 -12.72 -7.29 -20.98
N LYS A 167 -12.35 -6.02 -20.83
CA LYS A 167 -11.35 -5.34 -21.67
C LYS A 167 -10.50 -4.34 -20.84
N PRO A 168 -9.80 -4.81 -19.79
CA PRO A 168 -9.02 -3.95 -18.90
C PRO A 168 -7.96 -3.11 -19.63
N ASP A 169 -7.31 -3.68 -20.65
CA ASP A 169 -6.24 -3.03 -21.41
C ASP A 169 -6.72 -1.80 -22.22
N ASN A 170 -8.03 -1.73 -22.51
CA ASN A 170 -8.64 -0.68 -23.33
C ASN A 170 -9.37 0.38 -22.49
N LEU A 171 -9.34 0.31 -21.16
CA LEU A 171 -10.06 1.23 -20.29
C LEU A 171 -9.72 2.71 -20.53
N ASN A 172 -8.45 3.04 -20.78
CA ASN A 172 -8.04 4.41 -21.09
C ASN A 172 -8.72 4.94 -22.37
N VAL A 173 -8.94 4.08 -23.36
CA VAL A 173 -9.63 4.44 -24.62
C VAL A 173 -11.12 4.64 -24.37
N TYR A 174 -11.75 3.75 -23.62
CA TYR A 174 -13.17 3.87 -23.29
C TYR A 174 -13.45 5.10 -22.42
N PHE A 175 -12.58 5.36 -21.44
CA PHE A 175 -12.67 6.58 -20.63
C PHE A 175 -12.57 7.83 -21.51
N LYS A 176 -11.64 7.87 -22.47
CA LYS A 176 -11.57 8.97 -23.45
C LYS A 176 -12.90 9.16 -24.15
N TRP A 177 -13.48 8.09 -24.70
CA TRP A 177 -14.76 8.18 -25.42
C TRP A 177 -15.90 8.65 -24.51
N MET A 178 -15.96 8.20 -23.26
CA MET A 178 -16.96 8.67 -22.30
C MET A 178 -16.81 10.18 -22.05
N ILE A 179 -15.60 10.67 -21.81
CA ILE A 179 -15.33 12.09 -21.61
C ILE A 179 -15.70 12.90 -22.85
N CYS A 180 -15.34 12.45 -24.05
CA CYS A 180 -15.60 13.17 -25.30
C CYS A 180 -17.10 13.19 -25.67
N TYR A 181 -17.84 12.11 -25.42
CA TYR A 181 -19.18 11.92 -26.03
C TYR A 181 -20.36 11.88 -25.05
N ALA A 182 -20.15 11.45 -23.80
CA ALA A 182 -21.25 11.32 -22.83
C ALA A 182 -21.44 12.60 -22.01
N ASN A 183 -22.64 12.82 -21.45
CA ASN A 183 -22.88 13.97 -20.58
C ASN A 183 -22.18 13.79 -19.23
N TYR A 184 -21.80 14.90 -18.60
CA TYR A 184 -21.16 14.90 -17.28
C TYR A 184 -21.98 14.15 -16.21
N GLU A 185 -23.26 14.47 -16.10
CA GLU A 185 -24.15 13.86 -15.11
C GLU A 185 -24.33 12.35 -15.33
N ASP A 186 -24.35 11.89 -16.58
CA ASP A 186 -24.51 10.46 -16.89
C ASP A 186 -23.26 9.67 -16.47
N ILE A 187 -22.07 10.23 -16.72
CA ILE A 187 -20.77 9.64 -16.30
C ILE A 187 -20.73 9.56 -14.77
N LYS A 188 -21.04 10.67 -14.09
CA LYS A 188 -21.02 10.75 -12.63
C LYS A 188 -21.96 9.73 -11.98
N ASN A 189 -23.09 9.44 -12.61
CA ASN A 189 -24.10 8.50 -12.13
C ASN A 189 -23.82 7.03 -12.49
N LEU A 190 -22.66 6.71 -13.07
CA LEU A 190 -22.27 5.31 -13.28
C LEU A 190 -21.93 4.63 -11.95
N ASN A 191 -22.15 3.32 -11.90
CA ASN A 191 -21.70 2.49 -10.80
C ASN A 191 -20.22 2.18 -11.02
N TYR A 192 -19.38 2.83 -10.23
CA TYR A 192 -17.97 2.55 -10.17
C TYR A 192 -17.70 1.63 -8.99
N ASP A 193 -17.18 0.43 -9.24
CA ASP A 193 -16.52 -0.33 -8.20
C ASP A 193 -15.15 0.32 -7.92
N ASN A 194 -14.78 0.45 -6.63
CA ASN A 194 -13.54 1.09 -6.19
C ASN A 194 -12.26 0.56 -6.87
N TYR A 195 -12.33 -0.61 -7.50
CA TYR A 195 -11.22 -1.25 -8.21
C TYR A 195 -11.00 -0.69 -9.62
N SER A 196 -12.07 -0.40 -10.37
CA SER A 196 -12.00 -0.18 -11.83
C SER A 196 -11.49 1.20 -12.22
N LEU A 197 -11.69 2.24 -11.41
CA LEU A 197 -11.11 3.58 -11.64
C LEU A 197 -9.58 3.62 -11.45
N ASN A 198 -9.03 2.72 -10.63
CA ASN A 198 -7.58 2.65 -10.39
C ASN A 198 -6.80 2.12 -11.61
N ASN A 199 -7.49 1.48 -12.56
CA ASN A 199 -6.89 0.89 -13.75
C ASN A 199 -6.67 1.90 -14.88
N LEU A 200 -6.98 3.18 -14.67
CA LEU A 200 -6.60 4.25 -15.58
C LEU A 200 -5.09 4.49 -15.52
N THR A 201 -4.33 3.61 -16.18
CA THR A 201 -2.87 3.62 -16.15
C THR A 201 -2.26 4.76 -16.99
N SER A 202 -3.00 5.34 -17.94
CA SER A 202 -2.53 6.46 -18.74
C SER A 202 -3.65 7.44 -19.05
N MET A 203 -3.37 8.74 -18.92
CA MET A 203 -4.34 9.78 -19.23
C MET A 203 -4.33 10.04 -20.75
N PRO A 204 -5.46 9.85 -21.46
CA PRO A 204 -5.54 10.16 -22.88
C PRO A 204 -5.38 11.66 -23.14
N SER A 205 -4.95 12.06 -24.34
CA SER A 205 -4.93 13.49 -24.71
C SER A 205 -6.35 14.05 -24.84
N PHE A 206 -6.58 15.19 -24.15
CA PHE A 206 -7.85 15.89 -24.04
C PHE A 206 -7.69 17.37 -24.50
N ASN A 207 -8.75 17.97 -25.01
CA ASN A 207 -8.83 19.43 -25.23
C ASN A 207 -9.13 20.19 -23.91
N GLU A 208 -9.18 21.52 -23.93
CA GLU A 208 -9.35 22.31 -22.69
C GLU A 208 -10.68 22.04 -21.97
N ASP A 209 -11.80 22.00 -22.69
CA ASP A 209 -13.13 21.71 -22.10
C ASP A 209 -13.18 20.29 -21.50
N GLU A 210 -12.57 19.33 -22.18
CA GLU A 210 -12.45 17.94 -21.70
C GLU A 210 -11.56 17.85 -20.46
N ILE A 211 -10.47 18.63 -20.40
CA ILE A 211 -9.59 18.71 -19.21
C ILE A 211 -10.36 19.22 -18.01
N GLU A 212 -11.13 20.31 -18.16
CA GLU A 212 -11.96 20.86 -17.07
C GLU A 212 -13.00 19.84 -16.59
N LYS A 213 -13.65 19.15 -17.53
CA LYS A 213 -14.60 18.08 -17.23
C LYS A 213 -13.95 16.95 -16.43
N VAL A 214 -12.74 16.52 -16.80
CA VAL A 214 -12.00 15.47 -16.08
C VAL A 214 -11.58 15.94 -14.68
N ILE A 215 -11.06 17.17 -14.54
CA ILE A 215 -10.69 17.73 -13.24
C ILE A 215 -11.89 17.75 -12.29
N LYS A 216 -13.04 18.22 -12.78
CA LYS A 216 -14.29 18.26 -12.01
C LYS A 216 -14.74 16.86 -11.58
N LEU A 217 -14.64 15.87 -12.47
CA LEU A 217 -14.95 14.47 -12.13
C LEU A 217 -14.00 13.92 -11.05
N ILE A 218 -12.70 14.18 -11.16
CA ILE A 218 -11.70 13.74 -10.17
C ILE A 218 -12.02 14.30 -8.79
N GLU A 219 -12.36 15.59 -8.71
CA GLU A 219 -12.69 16.28 -7.47
C GLU A 219 -14.00 15.77 -6.85
N GLU A 220 -15.10 15.78 -7.60
CA GLU A 220 -16.43 15.42 -7.08
C GLU A 220 -16.55 13.93 -6.72
N MET A 221 -15.85 13.06 -7.43
CA MET A 221 -15.84 11.63 -7.15
C MET A 221 -14.70 11.19 -6.22
N ASN A 222 -13.83 12.12 -5.82
CA ASN A 222 -12.63 11.86 -5.01
C ASN A 222 -11.78 10.69 -5.55
N LEU A 223 -11.49 10.74 -6.86
CA LEU A 223 -10.74 9.67 -7.53
C LEU A 223 -9.30 9.62 -7.04
N LYS A 224 -8.76 8.43 -6.76
CA LYS A 224 -7.36 8.23 -6.38
C LYS A 224 -6.65 7.27 -7.34
N PHE A 225 -5.73 7.80 -8.13
CA PHE A 225 -4.99 7.01 -9.12
C PHE A 225 -3.87 6.19 -8.47
N SER A 226 -3.73 4.91 -8.87
CA SER A 226 -2.60 4.06 -8.45
C SER A 226 -1.43 4.06 -9.41
N GLN A 227 -1.62 4.47 -10.66
CA GLN A 227 -0.57 4.54 -11.68
C GLN A 227 -0.86 5.68 -12.65
N LEU A 228 0.18 6.38 -13.11
CA LEU A 228 0.09 7.40 -14.17
C LEU A 228 1.29 7.30 -15.13
N ASN A 229 1.11 6.68 -16.30
CA ASN A 229 2.21 6.36 -17.23
C ASN A 229 2.45 7.41 -18.32
N SER A 230 1.54 8.37 -18.52
CA SER A 230 1.70 9.41 -19.56
C SER A 230 1.30 10.79 -19.05
N ILE A 231 2.27 11.70 -19.07
CA ILE A 231 2.15 13.11 -18.70
C ILE A 231 1.90 13.93 -19.96
N LYS A 232 0.87 13.59 -20.74
CA LYS A 232 0.52 14.39 -21.94
C LYS A 232 -0.37 15.59 -21.62
N ASN A 233 -0.98 15.61 -20.43
CA ASN A 233 -1.85 16.69 -19.95
C ASN A 233 -1.32 17.21 -18.60
N ASP A 234 -0.32 18.09 -18.65
CA ASP A 234 0.32 18.65 -17.44
C ASP A 234 -0.69 19.25 -16.46
N LYS A 235 -1.75 19.90 -16.95
CA LYS A 235 -2.82 20.48 -16.11
C LYS A 235 -3.53 19.44 -15.22
N ILE A 236 -3.88 18.27 -15.77
CA ILE A 236 -4.57 17.21 -15.01
C ILE A 236 -3.60 16.59 -14.01
N VAL A 237 -2.36 16.31 -14.44
CA VAL A 237 -1.34 15.69 -13.58
C VAL A 237 -0.97 16.63 -12.43
N GLU A 238 -0.81 17.92 -12.71
CA GLU A 238 -0.58 18.96 -11.71
C GLU A 238 -1.75 19.03 -10.71
N PHE A 239 -3.00 18.99 -11.18
CA PHE A 239 -4.17 18.95 -10.30
C PHE A 239 -4.17 17.71 -9.41
N ILE A 240 -3.91 16.52 -9.97
CA ILE A 240 -3.88 15.26 -9.22
C ILE A 240 -2.85 15.33 -8.09
N PHE A 241 -1.64 15.80 -8.39
CA PHE A 241 -0.56 15.85 -7.41
C PHE A 241 -0.76 16.95 -6.36
N LYS A 242 -1.22 18.15 -6.75
CA LYS A 242 -1.49 19.26 -5.81
C LYS A 242 -2.62 18.93 -4.83
N ASN A 243 -3.64 18.19 -5.29
CA ASN A 243 -4.82 17.86 -4.49
C ASN A 243 -4.83 16.42 -3.94
N CYS A 244 -3.69 15.73 -3.99
CA CYS A 244 -3.52 14.39 -3.39
C CYS A 244 -4.50 13.31 -3.91
N HIS A 245 -4.93 13.41 -5.18
CA HIS A 245 -5.80 12.43 -5.86
C HIS A 245 -5.03 11.19 -6.35
N TYR A 246 -4.09 10.71 -5.56
CA TYR A 246 -3.29 9.52 -5.86
C TYR A 246 -3.14 8.64 -4.63
N LYS A 247 -3.01 7.33 -4.86
CA LYS A 247 -2.74 6.36 -3.79
C LYS A 247 -1.28 6.43 -3.36
N LEU A 248 -1.03 6.20 -2.07
CA LEU A 248 0.34 6.18 -1.54
C LEU A 248 1.00 4.84 -1.88
N ASN A 249 1.53 4.76 -3.09
CA ASN A 249 2.37 3.66 -3.54
C ASN A 249 3.67 4.19 -4.15
N LEU A 250 4.67 3.31 -4.25
CA LEU A 250 6.02 3.67 -4.68
C LEU A 250 6.05 4.39 -6.04
N ASP A 251 5.27 3.92 -7.02
CA ASP A 251 5.24 4.50 -8.36
C ASP A 251 4.69 5.93 -8.33
N MET A 252 3.56 6.15 -7.67
CA MET A 252 2.91 7.46 -7.59
C MET A 252 3.70 8.47 -6.78
N VAL A 253 4.25 8.06 -5.63
CA VAL A 253 5.07 8.95 -4.80
C VAL A 253 6.34 9.37 -5.54
N ASN A 254 7.05 8.42 -6.17
CA ASN A 254 8.23 8.77 -6.97
C ASN A 254 7.89 9.64 -8.17
N LYS A 255 6.79 9.38 -8.88
CA LYS A 255 6.33 10.23 -9.98
C LYS A 255 6.01 11.64 -9.52
N MET A 256 5.34 11.80 -8.37
CA MET A 256 5.08 13.10 -7.77
C MET A 256 6.39 13.84 -7.47
N ILE A 257 7.35 13.15 -6.83
CA ILE A 257 8.67 13.72 -6.50
C ILE A 257 9.40 14.14 -7.78
N PHE A 258 9.43 13.31 -8.81
CA PHE A 258 10.14 13.64 -10.05
C PHE A 258 9.44 14.68 -10.93
N TYR A 259 8.12 14.86 -10.74
CA TYR A 259 7.34 15.86 -11.46
C TYR A 259 7.45 17.24 -10.81
N GLN A 260 7.36 17.32 -9.48
CA GLN A 260 7.30 18.60 -8.76
C GLN A 260 8.59 18.94 -8.02
N CYS A 261 9.28 17.95 -7.48
CA CYS A 261 10.25 18.17 -6.41
C CYS A 261 11.71 17.95 -6.83
N ALA A 262 12.04 17.15 -7.84
CA ALA A 262 13.42 16.88 -8.22
C ALA A 262 13.59 16.28 -9.62
N TYR A 263 14.77 16.43 -10.22
CA TYR A 263 15.14 15.68 -11.42
C TYR A 263 15.56 14.25 -11.06
N ARG A 264 15.10 13.26 -11.85
CA ARG A 264 15.29 11.83 -11.61
C ARG A 264 16.73 11.42 -11.29
N GLY A 265 17.72 11.97 -11.99
CA GLY A 265 19.14 11.64 -11.75
C GLY A 265 19.73 12.13 -10.41
N ASN A 266 19.12 13.12 -9.75
CA ASN A 266 19.74 13.77 -8.59
C ASN A 266 19.46 13.06 -7.27
N VAL A 267 18.28 12.44 -7.14
CA VAL A 267 17.78 11.90 -5.86
C VAL A 267 17.31 10.46 -5.92
N GLU A 268 17.23 9.82 -7.10
CA GLU A 268 16.71 8.45 -7.26
C GLU A 268 17.47 7.43 -6.40
N ARG A 269 18.80 7.47 -6.38
CA ARG A 269 19.61 6.58 -5.52
C ARG A 269 19.43 6.82 -4.03
N ASP A 270 19.13 8.06 -3.63
CA ASP A 270 18.90 8.42 -2.24
C ASP A 270 17.50 7.94 -1.80
N LEU A 271 16.50 8.07 -2.68
CA LEU A 271 15.14 7.55 -2.47
C LEU A 271 15.11 6.02 -2.32
N GLU A 272 15.99 5.29 -3.02
CA GLU A 272 16.10 3.84 -2.89
C GLU A 272 16.63 3.39 -1.51
N LYS A 273 17.43 4.23 -0.84
CA LYS A 273 18.16 3.85 0.39
C LYS A 273 17.60 4.48 1.67
N ALA A 274 17.07 5.69 1.55
CA ALA A 274 16.58 6.52 2.64
C ALA A 274 15.39 7.35 2.14
N HIS A 275 14.29 6.68 1.81
CA HIS A 275 13.16 7.25 1.07
C HIS A 275 12.52 8.43 1.78
N PHE A 276 12.11 8.26 3.04
CA PHE A 276 11.42 9.32 3.78
C PHE A 276 12.37 10.45 4.19
N THR A 277 13.60 10.10 4.57
CA THR A 277 14.67 11.09 4.84
C THR A 277 14.94 11.94 3.61
N THR A 278 14.97 11.34 2.42
CA THR A 278 15.20 12.06 1.17
C THR A 278 14.02 12.98 0.85
N ILE A 279 12.78 12.53 1.07
CA ILE A 279 11.58 13.37 0.92
C ILE A 279 11.59 14.57 1.87
N ASN A 280 12.04 14.36 3.11
CA ASN A 280 12.11 15.41 4.13
C ASN A 280 13.41 16.25 4.04
N SER A 281 14.25 16.00 3.04
CA SER A 281 15.52 16.70 2.91
C SER A 281 15.39 17.98 2.07
N ASN A 282 16.28 18.93 2.34
CA ASN A 282 16.43 20.14 1.54
C ASN A 282 17.00 19.88 0.13
N LYS A 283 17.17 18.62 -0.29
CA LYS A 283 17.66 18.26 -1.64
C LYS A 283 16.58 18.38 -2.71
N LEU A 284 15.32 18.47 -2.32
CA LEU A 284 14.22 18.70 -3.25
C LEU A 284 14.22 20.17 -3.71
N THR A 285 14.09 20.38 -5.01
CA THR A 285 14.16 21.68 -5.69
C THR A 285 12.92 22.56 -5.49
N GLN A 286 11.80 22.00 -5.03
CA GLN A 286 10.55 22.71 -4.74
C GLN A 286 9.91 22.19 -3.44
N ASP A 287 8.90 22.93 -2.94
CA ASP A 287 8.17 22.65 -1.70
C ASP A 287 7.53 21.25 -1.72
N SER A 288 8.09 20.33 -0.94
CA SER A 288 7.55 18.98 -0.69
C SER A 288 6.55 18.94 0.46
N GLY A 289 6.20 20.08 1.06
CA GLY A 289 5.34 20.18 2.23
C GLY A 289 3.96 19.57 2.04
N MET A 290 3.38 19.69 0.85
CA MET A 290 2.10 19.03 0.52
C MET A 290 2.22 17.50 0.52
N LEU A 291 3.28 16.95 -0.09
CA LEU A 291 3.55 15.51 -0.10
C LEU A 291 3.81 14.99 1.32
N ILE A 292 4.66 15.69 2.07
CA ILE A 292 5.00 15.32 3.45
C ILE A 292 3.74 15.30 4.32
N ARG A 293 2.91 16.34 4.23
CA ARG A 293 1.63 16.39 4.95
C ARG A 293 0.72 15.23 4.55
N TYR A 294 0.58 14.95 3.25
CA TYR A 294 -0.25 13.85 2.78
C TYR A 294 0.24 12.47 3.29
N ILE A 295 1.56 12.27 3.31
CA ILE A 295 2.18 11.07 3.88
C ILE A 295 1.92 10.98 5.39
N LEU A 296 2.13 12.06 6.15
CA LEU A 296 1.94 12.07 7.60
C LEU A 296 0.48 11.83 7.99
N ASP A 297 -0.47 12.39 7.24
CA ASP A 297 -1.90 12.20 7.44
C ASP A 297 -2.34 10.74 7.14
N ASN A 298 -1.54 9.98 6.37
CA ASN A 298 -1.82 8.60 5.97
C ASN A 298 -0.61 7.67 6.21
N ILE A 299 0.07 7.86 7.34
CA ILE A 299 1.41 7.29 7.57
C ILE A 299 1.45 5.75 7.51
N SER A 300 0.40 5.09 8.00
CA SER A 300 0.30 3.63 7.97
C SER A 300 0.25 3.10 6.53
N GLU A 301 -0.50 3.77 5.63
CA GLU A 301 -0.56 3.40 4.21
C GLU A 301 0.80 3.60 3.53
N TYR A 302 1.47 4.73 3.79
CA TYR A 302 2.80 4.99 3.27
C TYR A 302 3.83 3.96 3.74
N VAL A 303 3.85 3.64 5.03
CA VAL A 303 4.82 2.68 5.59
C VAL A 303 4.63 1.31 4.95
N GLU A 304 3.38 0.85 4.82
CA GLU A 304 3.06 -0.46 4.26
C GLU A 304 3.28 -0.54 2.74
N ASN A 305 2.86 0.49 2.00
CA ASN A 305 2.82 0.44 0.54
C ASN A 305 4.03 1.07 -0.16
N VAL A 306 4.88 1.79 0.58
CA VAL A 306 6.07 2.45 0.05
C VAL A 306 7.30 2.04 0.85
N PHE A 307 7.40 2.48 2.10
CA PHE A 307 8.61 2.37 2.92
C PHE A 307 9.11 0.92 3.05
N LEU A 308 8.21 0.00 3.43
CA LEU A 308 8.58 -1.41 3.65
C LEU A 308 8.80 -2.17 2.34
N LYS A 309 8.14 -1.76 1.24
CA LYS A 309 8.26 -2.41 -0.08
C LYS A 309 9.58 -2.11 -0.79
N ILE A 310 10.23 -0.99 -0.48
CA ILE A 310 11.57 -0.71 -1.01
C ILE A 310 12.58 -1.57 -0.26
N GLU A 311 13.06 -2.65 -0.88
CA GLU A 311 13.97 -3.60 -0.23
C GLU A 311 15.25 -2.95 0.30
N THR A 312 15.80 -1.99 -0.44
CA THR A 312 17.05 -1.28 -0.14
C THR A 312 16.91 -0.11 0.83
N ASN A 313 15.69 0.22 1.28
CA ASN A 313 15.46 1.31 2.22
C ASN A 313 15.89 0.88 3.63
N THR A 314 17.16 1.09 3.96
CA THR A 314 17.75 0.65 5.24
C THR A 314 18.58 1.74 5.92
N LYS A 315 18.68 2.92 5.31
CA LYS A 315 19.60 4.00 5.70
C LYS A 315 18.87 5.29 6.03
N GLU A 316 17.66 5.20 6.55
CA GLU A 316 16.93 6.37 7.03
C GLU A 316 17.72 7.06 8.16
N SER A 317 17.61 8.38 8.25
CA SER A 317 18.26 9.14 9.31
C SER A 317 17.65 8.80 10.67
N GLU A 318 18.44 8.98 11.73
CA GLU A 318 17.98 8.75 13.10
C GLU A 318 16.74 9.61 13.43
N GLU A 319 16.75 10.89 13.03
CA GLU A 319 15.62 11.81 13.20
C GLU A 319 14.34 11.30 12.52
N THR A 320 14.46 10.81 11.28
CA THR A 320 13.35 10.20 10.54
C THR A 320 12.78 9.00 11.29
N ILE A 321 13.64 8.10 11.76
CA ILE A 321 13.20 6.91 12.49
C ILE A 321 12.51 7.30 13.79
N ILE A 322 13.05 8.25 14.55
CA ILE A 322 12.43 8.78 15.78
C ILE A 322 11.03 9.32 15.47
N ASN A 323 10.89 10.15 14.43
CA ASN A 323 9.62 10.73 14.03
C ASN A 323 8.58 9.66 13.63
N LEU A 324 9.01 8.60 12.94
CA LEU A 324 8.12 7.49 12.57
C LEU A 324 7.70 6.65 13.80
N LEU A 325 8.64 6.31 14.68
CA LEU A 325 8.38 5.47 15.85
C LEU A 325 7.53 6.19 16.91
N ASN A 326 7.64 7.51 17.02
CA ASN A 326 6.80 8.31 17.93
C ASN A 326 5.47 8.75 17.33
N ASN A 327 5.19 8.42 16.06
CA ASN A 327 3.93 8.79 15.45
C ASN A 327 2.77 7.98 16.06
N GLU A 328 1.78 8.66 16.64
CA GLU A 328 0.62 8.03 17.29
C GLU A 328 -0.31 7.31 16.30
N ASN A 329 -0.35 7.76 15.04
CA ASN A 329 -1.20 7.18 14.00
C ASN A 329 -0.58 5.93 13.33
N LEU A 330 0.64 5.55 13.71
CA LEU A 330 1.32 4.39 13.17
C LEU A 330 1.15 3.18 14.09
N ASP A 331 0.66 2.07 13.53
CA ASP A 331 0.45 0.84 14.28
C ASP A 331 1.77 0.25 14.83
N ILE A 332 1.72 -0.31 16.04
CA ILE A 332 2.90 -0.85 16.71
C ILE A 332 3.57 -2.00 15.93
N ASN A 333 2.80 -2.81 15.19
CA ASN A 333 3.38 -3.88 14.37
C ASN A 333 4.17 -3.30 13.19
N LEU A 334 3.74 -2.18 12.62
CA LEU A 334 4.48 -1.47 11.58
C LEU A 334 5.76 -0.84 12.14
N LYS A 335 5.70 -0.26 13.35
CA LYS A 335 6.88 0.26 14.06
C LYS A 335 7.94 -0.82 14.27
N ILE A 336 7.55 -2.00 14.74
CA ILE A 336 8.47 -3.15 14.90
C ILE A 336 9.06 -3.59 13.55
N LYS A 337 8.29 -3.55 12.45
CA LYS A 337 8.81 -3.85 11.11
C LYS A 337 9.86 -2.82 10.65
N ILE A 338 9.67 -1.53 10.96
CA ILE A 338 10.66 -0.48 10.70
C ILE A 338 11.95 -0.77 11.47
N ILE A 339 11.85 -1.02 12.78
CA ILE A 339 13.00 -1.33 13.64
C ILE A 339 13.81 -2.52 13.10
N LYS A 340 13.13 -3.58 12.65
CA LYS A 340 13.80 -4.76 12.06
C LYS A 340 14.53 -4.44 10.75
N LYS A 341 13.99 -3.54 9.94
CA LYS A 341 14.48 -3.23 8.59
C LYS A 341 15.66 -2.25 8.59
N GLU A 342 15.60 -1.20 9.41
CA GLU A 342 16.58 -0.11 9.39
C GLU A 342 17.93 -0.49 10.01
N GLU A 343 19.05 -0.05 9.43
CA GLU A 343 20.41 -0.24 9.96
C GLU A 343 20.78 0.80 11.02
N THR A 344 20.16 1.98 10.98
CA THR A 344 20.48 3.12 11.85
C THR A 344 20.14 2.81 13.32
N LYS A 345 21.14 3.00 14.21
CA LYS A 345 20.97 2.85 15.66
C LYS A 345 20.56 4.17 16.32
N ILE A 346 19.58 4.11 17.23
CA ILE A 346 19.12 5.23 18.04
C ILE A 346 20.18 5.60 19.08
N SER A 347 20.56 6.87 19.12
CA SER A 347 21.60 7.39 20.02
C SER A 347 21.11 7.54 21.45
N ASP A 348 19.89 8.02 21.63
CA ASP A 348 19.26 8.21 22.94
C ASP A 348 17.92 7.48 22.98
N ILE A 349 17.82 6.44 23.81
CA ILE A 349 16.58 5.65 23.90
C ILE A 349 15.39 6.44 24.47
N ASP A 350 15.62 7.49 25.27
CA ASP A 350 14.56 8.35 25.79
C ASP A 350 13.86 9.16 24.69
N SER A 351 14.47 9.25 23.51
CA SER A 351 13.83 9.85 22.35
C SER A 351 12.69 9.01 21.76
N ILE A 352 12.53 7.75 22.18
CA ILE A 352 11.51 6.83 21.67
C ILE A 352 10.52 6.45 22.78
N ASP A 353 9.26 6.25 22.40
CA ASP A 353 8.24 5.66 23.28
C ASP A 353 8.74 4.36 23.96
N LYS A 354 8.55 4.30 25.28
CA LYS A 354 8.99 3.21 26.16
C LYS A 354 8.45 1.84 25.76
N THR A 355 7.29 1.80 25.11
CA THR A 355 6.68 0.56 24.62
C THR A 355 7.55 -0.20 23.62
N LEU A 356 8.49 0.48 22.95
CA LEU A 356 9.37 -0.10 21.92
C LEU A 356 10.79 -0.40 22.43
N TRP A 357 11.11 -0.04 23.69
CA TRP A 357 12.47 -0.17 24.21
C TRP A 357 12.96 -1.61 24.23
N GLU A 358 12.09 -2.57 24.57
CA GLU A 358 12.43 -4.00 24.53
C GLU A 358 12.81 -4.46 23.13
N ASP A 359 12.04 -4.07 22.10
CA ASP A 359 12.30 -4.42 20.70
C ASP A 359 13.61 -3.80 20.20
N LEU A 360 13.88 -2.55 20.58
CA LEU A 360 15.12 -1.84 20.21
C LEU A 360 16.37 -2.53 20.78
N PHE A 361 16.34 -2.94 22.04
CA PHE A 361 17.46 -3.67 22.67
C PHE A 361 17.62 -5.08 22.08
N LYS A 362 16.51 -5.80 21.94
CA LYS A 362 16.49 -7.16 21.39
C LYS A 362 17.05 -7.23 19.96
N LEU A 363 16.82 -6.20 19.15
CA LEU A 363 17.26 -6.14 17.75
C LEU A 363 18.55 -5.36 17.54
N ASP A 364 19.26 -4.99 18.62
CA ASP A 364 20.50 -4.21 18.59
C ASP A 364 20.37 -2.89 17.79
N LYS A 365 19.28 -2.16 18.03
CA LYS A 365 18.96 -0.89 17.34
C LYS A 365 19.19 0.35 18.21
N VAL A 366 19.92 0.19 19.31
CA VAL A 366 20.34 1.28 20.22
C VAL A 366 21.85 1.37 20.21
N LYS A 367 22.41 2.58 20.21
CA LYS A 367 23.86 2.77 20.35
C LYS A 367 24.31 2.28 21.72
N ALA A 368 25.34 1.43 21.72
CA ALA A 368 25.93 0.88 22.93
C ALA A 368 26.62 1.99 23.75
N SER A 369 25.96 2.43 24.82
CA SER A 369 26.46 3.48 25.70
C SER A 369 25.96 3.25 27.13
N TRP A 370 26.77 3.63 28.12
CA TRP A 370 26.36 3.56 29.53
C TRP A 370 25.04 4.27 29.80
N ASP A 371 24.81 5.42 29.16
CA ASP A 371 23.62 6.25 29.35
C ASP A 371 22.34 5.50 28.94
N ASN A 372 22.35 4.85 27.77
CA ASN A 372 21.23 4.03 27.31
C ASN A 372 20.99 2.81 28.19
N LEU A 373 22.05 2.16 28.69
CA LEU A 373 21.90 1.03 29.63
C LEU A 373 21.25 1.48 30.94
N PHE A 374 21.68 2.62 31.49
CA PHE A 374 21.12 3.16 32.72
C PHE A 374 19.65 3.54 32.55
N LYS A 375 19.29 4.24 31.46
CA LYS A 375 17.91 4.58 31.15
C LYS A 375 17.03 3.33 31.05
N TYR A 376 17.48 2.33 30.28
CA TYR A 376 16.76 1.07 30.11
C TYR A 376 16.58 0.30 31.43
N PHE A 377 17.65 0.16 32.22
CA PHE A 377 17.64 -0.61 33.47
C PHE A 377 16.81 0.05 34.58
N ASN A 378 16.77 1.38 34.60
CA ASN A 378 15.99 2.12 35.61
C ASN A 378 14.48 2.09 35.35
N ASP A 379 14.04 1.72 34.15
CA ASP A 379 12.62 1.59 33.86
C ASP A 379 12.07 0.26 34.36
N LYS A 380 10.95 0.30 35.09
CA LYS A 380 10.38 -0.90 35.73
C LYS A 380 9.66 -1.84 34.75
N ASN A 381 9.40 -1.38 33.52
CA ASN A 381 8.66 -2.15 32.53
C ASN A 381 9.58 -2.93 31.58
N THR A 382 10.90 -2.77 31.71
CA THR A 382 11.88 -3.45 30.85
C THR A 382 12.31 -4.79 31.43
N LYS A 383 12.72 -5.70 30.55
CA LYS A 383 13.25 -7.01 30.92
C LYS A 383 14.77 -7.02 30.85
N ASN A 384 15.39 -7.39 31.96
CA ASN A 384 16.84 -7.54 32.04
C ASN A 384 17.43 -8.60 31.10
N GLU A 385 16.63 -9.56 30.62
CA GLU A 385 17.07 -10.59 29.65
C GLU A 385 17.58 -9.96 28.35
N PHE A 386 16.84 -9.02 27.75
CA PHE A 386 17.26 -8.35 26.51
C PHE A 386 18.48 -7.47 26.71
N LEU A 387 18.67 -6.93 27.92
CA LEU A 387 19.88 -6.21 28.29
C LEU A 387 21.09 -7.15 28.31
N ILE A 388 20.95 -8.35 28.87
CA ILE A 388 22.02 -9.36 28.87
C ILE A 388 22.37 -9.78 27.44
N ASP A 389 21.37 -10.09 26.61
CA ASP A 389 21.59 -10.43 25.21
C ASP A 389 22.34 -9.32 24.46
N PHE A 390 21.92 -8.07 24.66
CA PHE A 390 22.56 -6.89 24.08
C PHE A 390 24.02 -6.73 24.52
N LEU A 391 24.32 -6.99 25.80
CA LEU A 391 25.67 -6.92 26.36
C LEU A 391 26.55 -8.10 25.92
N ASN A 392 25.96 -9.26 25.61
CA ASN A 392 26.68 -10.41 25.09
C ASN A 392 27.15 -10.23 23.65
N LEU A 393 26.60 -9.27 22.91
CA LEU A 393 27.18 -8.82 21.65
C LEU A 393 28.53 -8.15 21.90
N LYS A 394 29.62 -8.82 21.47
CA LYS A 394 31.00 -8.39 21.69
C LYS A 394 31.23 -6.93 21.28
N GLU A 395 30.70 -6.50 20.14
CA GLU A 395 30.86 -5.14 19.62
C GLU A 395 30.27 -4.10 20.57
N ASN A 396 29.11 -4.40 21.17
CA ASN A 396 28.46 -3.51 22.12
C ASN A 396 29.26 -3.42 23.43
N ALA A 397 29.67 -4.55 24.00
CA ALA A 397 30.49 -4.58 25.21
C ALA A 397 31.82 -3.82 25.02
N GLU A 398 32.47 -4.01 23.87
CA GLU A 398 33.71 -3.31 23.51
C GLU A 398 33.47 -1.80 23.39
N GLU A 399 32.41 -1.35 22.72
CA GLU A 399 32.05 0.07 22.60
C GLU A 399 31.78 0.72 23.97
N ILE A 400 30.94 0.09 24.80
CA ILE A 400 30.62 0.56 26.16
C ILE A 400 31.88 0.69 27.00
N SER A 401 32.81 -0.28 26.88
CA SER A 401 34.05 -0.30 27.64
C SER A 401 34.96 0.90 27.34
N LYS A 402 34.81 1.58 26.19
CA LYS A 402 35.66 2.75 25.84
C LYS A 402 35.47 3.91 26.81
N VAL A 403 34.31 3.99 27.47
CA VAL A 403 33.99 5.04 28.43
C VAL A 403 34.11 4.49 29.85
N ARG A 404 35.02 5.08 30.65
CA ARG A 404 35.21 4.70 32.05
C ARG A 404 34.01 5.13 32.90
N CYS A 405 33.30 4.16 33.48
CA CYS A 405 32.18 4.42 34.37
C CYS A 405 32.65 4.51 35.83
N GLY A 406 33.10 5.69 36.25
CA GLY A 406 33.61 5.97 37.60
C GLY A 406 32.91 7.14 38.29
N ALA A 407 33.50 7.65 39.37
CA ALA A 407 32.95 8.78 40.13
C ALA A 407 32.70 10.04 39.27
N ASP A 408 33.58 10.32 38.29
CA ASP A 408 33.41 11.46 37.39
C ASP A 408 32.27 11.26 36.38
N TYR A 409 32.00 10.02 35.99
CA TYR A 409 30.85 9.67 35.16
C TYR A 409 29.55 9.89 35.96
N LYS A 410 29.48 9.37 37.19
CA LYS A 410 28.34 9.58 38.10
C LYS A 410 27.99 11.06 38.30
N LYS A 411 28.99 11.95 38.39
CA LYS A 411 28.75 13.40 38.55
C LYS A 411 28.10 14.06 37.32
N LYS A 412 28.24 13.45 36.14
CA LYS A 412 27.83 14.03 34.85
C LYS A 412 26.57 13.40 34.26
N HIS A 413 26.17 12.23 34.74
CA HIS A 413 25.06 11.45 34.19
C HIS A 413 23.98 11.21 35.26
N GLU A 414 22.82 11.84 35.06
CA GLU A 414 21.70 11.83 36.01
C GLU A 414 21.13 10.43 36.25
N PHE A 415 21.05 9.60 35.21
CA PHE A 415 20.47 8.26 35.28
C PHE A 415 21.41 7.20 35.87
N PHE A 416 22.64 7.57 36.26
CA PHE A 416 23.60 6.64 36.83
C PHE A 416 23.02 5.89 38.05
N THR A 417 23.10 4.57 38.04
CA THR A 417 22.77 3.72 39.20
C THR A 417 23.89 2.71 39.48
N GLN A 418 24.19 2.49 40.76
CA GLN A 418 25.09 1.40 41.16
C GLN A 418 24.45 0.03 40.91
N ASP A 419 23.11 -0.07 40.96
CA ASP A 419 22.39 -1.32 40.83
C ASP A 419 22.63 -2.00 39.48
N LEU A 420 22.74 -1.23 38.39
CA LEU A 420 23.12 -1.78 37.07
C LEU A 420 24.54 -2.37 37.11
N LEU A 421 25.49 -1.69 37.75
CA LEU A 421 26.86 -2.18 37.84
C LEU A 421 26.93 -3.46 38.67
N MET A 422 26.20 -3.51 39.79
CA MET A 422 26.06 -4.71 40.61
C MET A 422 25.37 -5.84 39.84
N PHE A 423 24.36 -5.53 39.03
CA PHE A 423 23.72 -6.50 38.15
C PHE A 423 24.70 -7.09 37.12
N ILE A 424 25.49 -6.25 36.44
CA ILE A 424 26.51 -6.69 35.48
C ILE A 424 27.57 -7.54 36.19
N ILE A 425 28.12 -7.06 37.31
CA ILE A 425 29.17 -7.76 38.07
C ILE A 425 28.66 -9.12 38.58
N GLY A 426 27.41 -9.16 39.03
CA GLY A 426 26.75 -10.34 39.60
C GLY A 426 26.17 -11.33 38.59
N SER A 427 26.23 -11.05 37.28
CA SER A 427 25.58 -11.87 36.25
C SER A 427 26.48 -13.00 35.75
N ASN A 428 26.04 -14.25 35.93
CA ASN A 428 26.65 -15.41 35.28
C ASN A 428 26.23 -15.57 33.81
N ASP A 429 25.13 -14.96 33.39
CA ASP A 429 24.60 -15.06 32.02
C ASP A 429 25.42 -14.26 30.99
N LEU A 430 26.31 -13.38 31.46
CA LEU A 430 27.23 -12.65 30.58
C LEU A 430 28.39 -13.53 30.09
N ASP A 431 28.65 -13.54 28.79
CA ASP A 431 29.80 -14.20 28.20
C ASP A 431 31.11 -13.67 28.78
N ILE A 432 32.08 -14.55 29.05
CA ILE A 432 33.32 -14.21 29.76
C ILE A 432 34.09 -13.04 29.13
N LYS A 433 34.11 -12.96 27.78
CA LYS A 433 34.78 -11.88 27.05
C LYS A 433 34.05 -10.55 27.18
N SER A 434 32.73 -10.55 27.00
CA SER A 434 31.90 -9.37 27.14
C SER A 434 31.92 -8.85 28.58
N TYR A 435 31.88 -9.76 29.55
CA TYR A 435 32.09 -9.47 30.96
C TYR A 435 33.44 -8.78 31.20
N GLU A 436 34.55 -9.35 30.70
CA GLU A 436 35.89 -8.75 30.81
C GLU A 436 35.95 -7.30 30.27
N TYR A 437 35.36 -7.05 29.09
CA TYR A 437 35.29 -5.69 28.53
C TYR A 437 34.54 -4.72 29.45
N LEU A 438 33.37 -5.11 29.94
CA LEU A 438 32.52 -4.25 30.76
C LEU A 438 33.18 -3.91 32.10
N ILE A 439 33.81 -4.88 32.77
CA ILE A 439 34.38 -4.66 34.10
C ILE A 439 35.74 -3.94 34.07
N LYS A 440 36.52 -4.11 33.01
CA LYS A 440 37.90 -3.59 32.92
C LYS A 440 38.01 -2.08 33.13
N ASN A 441 36.99 -1.33 32.72
CA ASN A 441 36.95 0.13 32.82
C ASN A 441 35.90 0.64 33.83
N LEU A 442 35.46 -0.21 34.76
CA LEU A 442 34.71 0.25 35.92
C LEU A 442 35.65 1.03 36.86
N GLY A 443 35.23 2.23 37.24
CA GLY A 443 36.00 3.11 38.13
C GLY A 443 35.73 2.87 39.60
N TRP A 444 35.22 1.70 39.98
CA TRP A 444 34.69 1.39 41.31
C TRP A 444 35.40 0.19 41.94
N CYS A 445 35.53 0.22 43.26
CA CYS A 445 36.06 -0.87 44.06
C CYS A 445 35.04 -1.18 45.16
N TYR A 446 34.63 -2.45 45.26
CA TYR A 446 33.54 -2.89 46.13
C TYR A 446 34.07 -3.71 47.31
N SER A 447 33.38 -3.61 48.45
CA SER A 447 33.74 -4.28 49.72
C SER A 447 32.66 -5.26 50.21
N ASP A 448 31.51 -5.32 49.54
CA ASP A 448 30.29 -6.00 49.98
C ASP A 448 29.52 -6.74 48.85
N LEU A 449 30.25 -7.42 47.96
CA LEU A 449 29.68 -8.24 46.88
C LEU A 449 29.50 -9.70 47.30
N ASP A 450 28.38 -10.31 46.91
CA ASP A 450 28.16 -11.74 47.11
C ASP A 450 28.90 -12.57 46.05
N LEU A 451 30.10 -13.06 46.39
CA LEU A 451 30.91 -13.92 45.52
C LEU A 451 30.39 -15.36 45.43
N SER A 452 29.41 -15.76 46.27
CA SER A 452 28.91 -17.15 46.32
C SER A 452 28.19 -17.61 45.05
N ARG A 453 27.70 -16.65 44.28
CA ARG A 453 26.88 -16.89 43.08
C ARG A 453 27.67 -16.79 41.79
N LEU A 454 28.95 -16.42 41.83
CA LEU A 454 29.76 -16.15 40.65
C LEU A 454 30.68 -17.31 40.29
N ASP A 455 30.87 -17.51 38.98
CA ASP A 455 31.83 -18.49 38.47
C ASP A 455 33.28 -18.09 38.81
N GLU A 456 34.15 -19.08 39.08
CA GLU A 456 35.55 -18.86 39.49
C GLU A 456 36.33 -18.02 38.46
N GLU A 457 36.05 -18.18 37.16
CA GLU A 457 36.65 -17.37 36.10
C GLU A 457 36.28 -15.88 36.22
N LYS A 458 35.01 -15.56 36.51
CA LYS A 458 34.55 -14.17 36.69
C LYS A 458 35.15 -13.54 37.94
N ILE A 459 35.20 -14.30 39.04
CA ILE A 459 35.88 -13.88 40.27
C ILE A 459 37.36 -13.56 39.99
N SER A 460 38.03 -14.38 39.19
CA SER A 460 39.43 -14.13 38.80
C SER A 460 39.60 -12.80 38.04
N LEU A 461 38.65 -12.44 37.17
CA LEU A 461 38.68 -11.18 36.44
C LEU A 461 38.41 -9.98 37.37
N LEU A 462 37.47 -10.10 38.32
CA LEU A 462 37.22 -9.05 39.32
C LEU A 462 38.47 -8.74 40.15
N ILE A 463 39.24 -9.76 40.51
CA ILE A 463 40.53 -9.60 41.18
C ILE A 463 41.54 -8.93 40.27
N ARG A 464 41.67 -9.43 39.02
CA ARG A 464 42.63 -8.92 38.03
C ARG A 464 42.46 -7.42 37.76
N TYR A 465 41.22 -6.94 37.67
CA TYR A 465 40.90 -5.53 37.42
C TYR A 465 40.69 -4.69 38.69
N LYS A 466 41.01 -5.23 39.87
CA LYS A 466 40.89 -4.55 41.19
C LYS A 466 39.48 -4.03 41.49
N ILE A 467 38.45 -4.74 41.03
CA ILE A 467 37.04 -4.40 41.29
C ILE A 467 36.64 -4.76 42.71
N ILE A 468 37.22 -5.80 43.31
CA ILE A 468 37.04 -6.12 44.72
C ILE A 468 38.23 -5.66 45.57
N SER A 469 37.92 -5.15 46.75
CA SER A 469 38.91 -4.72 47.73
C SER A 469 39.49 -5.90 48.52
N LEU A 470 40.67 -5.73 49.12
CA LEU A 470 41.21 -6.72 50.04
C LEU A 470 40.48 -6.61 51.38
N GLU A 471 39.46 -7.44 51.61
CA GLU A 471 38.73 -7.55 52.88
C GLU A 471 38.82 -8.96 53.46
N LYS A 472 38.70 -9.07 54.79
CA LYS A 472 38.78 -10.35 55.51
C LYS A 472 37.78 -11.37 55.01
N ASP A 473 36.55 -10.93 54.73
CA ASP A 473 35.48 -11.82 54.30
C ASP A 473 35.73 -12.39 52.90
N TYR A 474 36.17 -11.55 51.96
CA TYR A 474 36.59 -12.01 50.64
C TYR A 474 37.80 -12.95 50.70
N PHE A 475 38.80 -12.61 51.50
CA PHE A 475 39.99 -13.46 51.65
C PHE A 475 39.61 -14.85 52.16
N ASN A 476 38.80 -14.92 53.22
CA ASN A 476 38.34 -16.19 53.80
C ASN A 476 37.45 -16.98 52.83
N TYR A 477 36.56 -16.28 52.12
CA TYR A 477 35.69 -16.90 51.10
C TYR A 477 36.52 -17.52 49.97
N LEU A 478 37.46 -16.76 49.39
CA LEU A 478 38.32 -17.23 48.30
C LEU A 478 39.22 -18.37 48.76
N LYS A 479 39.79 -18.27 49.96
CA LYS A 479 40.65 -19.32 50.54
C LYS A 479 39.91 -20.64 50.72
N LYS A 480 38.63 -20.58 51.09
CA LYS A 480 37.80 -21.77 51.30
C LYS A 480 37.27 -22.38 50.00
N ASN A 481 36.89 -21.55 49.03
CA ASN A 481 36.07 -21.98 47.90
C ASN A 481 36.79 -21.96 46.53
N THR A 482 38.01 -21.44 46.44
CA THR A 482 38.73 -21.28 45.15
C THR A 482 40.18 -21.74 45.25
N LYS A 483 40.84 -22.00 44.11
CA LYS A 483 42.25 -22.39 44.11
C LYS A 483 43.16 -21.17 44.01
N ASN A 484 43.69 -20.74 45.14
CA ASN A 484 44.69 -19.66 45.26
C ASN A 484 44.22 -18.24 44.84
N LEU A 485 42.93 -18.00 44.58
CA LEU A 485 42.47 -16.64 44.25
C LEU A 485 42.61 -15.68 45.43
N HIS A 486 42.61 -16.16 46.68
CA HIS A 486 42.93 -15.35 47.85
C HIS A 486 44.37 -14.80 47.81
N ILE A 487 45.30 -15.57 47.23
CA ILE A 487 46.69 -15.11 47.00
C ILE A 487 46.73 -14.07 45.89
N ALA A 488 45.99 -14.28 44.79
CA ALA A 488 45.88 -13.31 43.71
C ALA A 488 45.26 -11.97 44.17
N LEU A 489 44.27 -12.01 45.08
CA LEU A 489 43.67 -10.83 45.69
C LEU A 489 44.70 -10.02 46.49
N VAL A 490 45.54 -10.71 47.26
CA VAL A 490 46.64 -10.10 48.02
C VAL A 490 47.69 -9.50 47.07
N GLU A 491 48.10 -10.23 46.03
CA GLU A 491 49.07 -9.74 45.05
C GLU A 491 48.62 -8.42 44.41
N LYS A 492 47.35 -8.34 43.98
CA LYS A 492 46.82 -7.12 43.34
C LYS A 492 46.60 -5.96 44.31
N ASN A 493 46.60 -6.20 45.62
CA ASN A 493 46.40 -5.20 46.66
C ASN A 493 47.58 -5.13 47.66
N ILE A 494 48.80 -5.45 47.19
CA ILE A 494 49.98 -5.57 48.06
C ILE A 494 50.26 -4.29 48.87
N ASP A 495 49.93 -3.12 48.32
CA ASP A 495 50.09 -1.82 48.98
C ASP A 495 49.25 -1.71 50.28
N LYS A 496 48.11 -2.42 50.33
CA LYS A 496 47.21 -2.46 51.50
C LYS A 496 47.47 -3.66 52.41
N LEU A 497 48.39 -4.55 52.04
CA LEU A 497 48.66 -5.78 52.78
C LEU A 497 49.18 -5.47 54.18
N LEU A 498 50.12 -4.52 54.31
CA LEU A 498 50.72 -4.17 55.61
C LEU A 498 49.68 -3.63 56.60
N GLU A 499 48.70 -2.86 56.12
CA GLU A 499 47.64 -2.30 56.96
C GLU A 499 46.63 -3.36 57.42
N LYS A 500 46.45 -4.42 56.62
CA LYS A 500 45.43 -5.45 56.86
C LYS A 500 46.00 -6.80 57.29
N PHE A 501 47.32 -6.92 57.41
CA PHE A 501 48.01 -8.19 57.65
C PHE A 501 47.49 -8.91 58.90
N ASP A 502 47.40 -8.18 60.01
CA ASP A 502 46.95 -8.73 61.30
C ASP A 502 45.48 -9.17 61.30
N ASN A 503 44.69 -8.68 60.35
CA ASN A 503 43.26 -8.99 60.23
C ASN A 503 42.97 -10.20 59.34
N LEU A 504 43.97 -10.70 58.60
CA LEU A 504 43.86 -11.81 57.65
C LEU A 504 44.50 -13.09 58.22
N ASP A 505 43.81 -14.21 58.08
CA ASP A 505 44.26 -15.50 58.62
C ASP A 505 45.12 -16.27 57.60
N PHE A 506 46.43 -16.04 57.63
CA PHE A 506 47.40 -16.69 56.75
C PHE A 506 47.87 -18.04 57.29
N GLN A 507 47.88 -19.07 56.43
CA GLN A 507 48.59 -20.33 56.70
C GLN A 507 50.03 -20.27 56.17
N THR A 508 50.90 -21.15 56.66
CA THR A 508 52.31 -21.24 56.24
C THR A 508 52.47 -21.37 54.71
N ASP A 509 51.59 -22.13 54.06
CA ASP A 509 51.57 -22.28 52.60
C ASP A 509 51.15 -20.99 51.88
N ASP A 510 50.25 -20.20 52.47
CA ASP A 510 49.83 -18.89 51.91
C ASP A 510 51.00 -17.91 51.94
N ILE A 511 51.69 -17.82 53.08
CA ILE A 511 52.87 -16.97 53.27
C ILE A 511 53.96 -17.36 52.28
N THR A 512 54.20 -18.67 52.10
CA THR A 512 55.19 -19.18 51.14
C THR A 512 54.85 -18.76 49.71
N LYS A 513 53.59 -18.87 49.29
CA LYS A 513 53.14 -18.44 47.95
C LYS A 513 53.27 -16.93 47.76
N ILE A 514 52.90 -16.13 48.77
CA ILE A 514 53.02 -14.66 48.72
C ILE A 514 54.49 -14.23 48.62
N LEU A 515 55.38 -14.86 49.39
CA LEU A 515 56.82 -14.57 49.36
C LEU A 515 57.48 -14.98 48.04
N GLN A 516 57.09 -16.13 47.46
CA GLN A 516 57.55 -16.56 46.14
C GLN A 516 57.15 -15.58 45.02
N ILE A 517 55.97 -14.98 45.13
CA ILE A 517 55.51 -13.92 44.21
C ILE A 517 56.37 -12.66 44.38
N ASN A 518 56.64 -12.25 45.61
CA ASN A 518 57.44 -11.05 45.89
C ASN A 518 58.90 -11.20 45.45
N ASP A 519 59.49 -12.41 45.59
CA ASP A 519 60.83 -12.74 45.08
C ASP A 519 60.95 -12.65 43.55
N SER A 520 59.83 -12.72 42.80
CA SER A 520 59.79 -12.55 41.34
C SER A 520 59.62 -11.08 40.90
N ILE A 521 59.17 -10.21 41.79
CA ILE A 521 58.92 -8.77 41.56
C ILE A 521 60.05 -7.90 42.13
N LEU A 522 60.86 -8.42 43.05
CA LEU A 522 62.07 -7.76 43.51
C LEU A 522 63.05 -7.58 42.34
N PRO A 523 63.44 -6.33 41.97
CA PRO A 523 64.55 -6.14 41.06
C PRO A 523 65.77 -6.85 41.64
N LYS A 524 66.54 -7.54 40.78
CA LYS A 524 67.84 -8.17 41.10
C LYS A 524 68.83 -7.14 41.64
N LYS A 525 68.63 -6.63 42.85
CA LYS A 525 69.53 -5.71 43.56
C LYS A 525 69.35 -5.79 45.07
N VAL A 526 69.00 -6.94 45.63
CA VAL A 526 69.33 -7.26 47.03
C VAL A 526 69.57 -8.77 47.19
N LYS A 527 70.57 -9.30 46.47
CA LYS A 527 71.29 -10.52 46.86
C LYS A 527 72.76 -10.25 46.56
N GLY A 528 73.51 -9.91 47.59
CA GLY A 528 74.90 -9.46 47.56
C GLY A 528 75.16 -8.49 48.68
#